data_AF-A0A941KL81-F1
#
_entry.id   AF-A0A941KL81-F1
#
_cell.length_a   1.000
_cell.length_b   1.000
_cell.length_c   1.000
_cell.angle_alpha   90.00
_cell.angle_beta   90.00
_cell.angle_gamma   90.00
#
_symmetry.space_group_name_H-M   'P 1'
#
loop_
_entity.id
_entity.type
_entity.pdbx_description
1 polymer ?
#
loop_
_entity_poly.entity_id
_entity_poly.type
_entity_poly.pdbx_seq_one_letter_code
_entity_poly.pdbx_strand_id
1 'polypeptide(L)'
;MDYFAFVLMPFDEKFEDTYKFGIQAIAAEKGIRAERVDEQTFSEPILERIYRQIDAADLIIADMTGRNPNVFYEVGYAHARAKLVVLLTSDAADIPFDLKHHRHLIYGGSIKQLTQKLGDELSWCKEELVRRAASPYLAVLKSASGSLEKKGAWRDEGQATIQLELKNVSGARGPEIDAVVVHTGPSWRFSYKGEEVDAASSPNEGYAEQHIFHPRLKRLGSGQSIPVRLHGVKTLWSSFGEGGRQEEYRIKGVMEVEFMTDAGSFSNTIQLNVLFDEIPF
;
A
#
# COMPACT_ATOMS: atom_id res chain seq x y z
N MET A 1 23.21 0.63 -6.20
CA MET A 1 22.65 1.17 -4.95
C MET A 1 22.72 0.05 -3.95
N ASP A 2 23.34 0.28 -2.80
CA ASP A 2 23.35 -0.70 -1.71
C ASP A 2 22.08 -0.48 -0.89
N TYR A 3 21.12 -1.39 -1.01
CA TYR A 3 19.89 -1.34 -0.21
C TYR A 3 20.19 -1.69 1.24
N PHE A 4 19.54 -1.00 2.17
CA PHE A 4 19.65 -1.26 3.59
C PHE A 4 18.42 -2.01 4.12
N ALA A 5 18.63 -3.20 4.67
CA ALA A 5 17.64 -3.94 5.41
C ALA A 5 17.94 -3.87 6.91
N PHE A 6 16.95 -3.47 7.71
CA PHE A 6 17.06 -3.57 9.15
C PHE A 6 16.41 -4.85 9.64
N VAL A 7 17.16 -5.63 10.42
CA VAL A 7 16.76 -6.95 10.90
C VAL A 7 16.21 -6.84 12.32
N LEU A 8 14.92 -7.14 12.46
CA LEU A 8 14.22 -7.22 13.73
C LEU A 8 14.16 -8.68 14.15
N MET A 9 14.82 -9.03 15.25
CA MET A 9 14.86 -10.41 15.72
C MET A 9 15.11 -10.50 17.21
N PRO A 10 14.72 -11.60 17.87
CA PRO A 10 15.02 -11.80 19.28
C PRO A 10 16.53 -11.82 19.53
N PHE A 11 16.97 -11.12 20.57
CA PHE A 11 18.37 -11.06 20.96
C PHE A 11 18.73 -12.24 21.88
N ASP A 12 19.00 -13.40 21.26
CA ASP A 12 19.36 -14.65 21.93
C ASP A 12 20.37 -15.42 21.07
N GLU A 13 21.41 -16.00 21.68
CA GLU A 13 22.51 -16.71 21.01
C GLU A 13 22.01 -17.80 20.05
N LYS A 14 20.87 -18.42 20.34
CA LYS A 14 20.28 -19.45 19.46
C LYS A 14 19.90 -18.95 18.07
N PHE A 15 19.74 -17.64 17.89
CA PHE A 15 19.44 -17.06 16.58
C PHE A 15 20.69 -16.57 15.83
N GLU A 16 21.87 -16.69 16.41
CA GLU A 16 23.09 -16.13 15.82
C GLU A 16 23.45 -16.79 14.47
N ASP A 17 23.29 -18.11 14.37
CA ASP A 17 23.51 -18.84 13.11
C ASP A 17 22.43 -18.51 12.06
N THR A 18 21.17 -18.43 12.50
CA THR A 18 20.04 -18.02 11.66
C THR A 18 20.28 -16.63 11.07
N TYR A 19 20.82 -15.73 11.88
CA TYR A 19 21.16 -14.38 11.45
C TYR A 19 22.35 -14.36 10.49
N LYS A 20 23.53 -14.83 10.93
CA LYS A 20 24.77 -14.71 10.17
C LYS A 20 24.76 -15.52 8.88
N PHE A 21 24.40 -16.80 8.97
CA PHE A 21 24.46 -17.73 7.83
C PHE A 21 23.15 -17.82 7.05
N GLY A 22 22.04 -17.41 7.66
CA GLY A 22 20.73 -17.35 6.99
C GLY A 22 20.46 -15.97 6.40
N ILE A 23 20.13 -15.00 7.25
CA ILE A 23 19.63 -13.68 6.84
C ILE A 23 20.73 -12.82 6.20
N GLN A 24 21.84 -12.61 6.91
CA GLN A 24 22.90 -11.70 6.51
C GLN A 24 23.63 -12.21 5.25
N ALA A 25 23.95 -13.51 5.20
CA ALA A 25 24.59 -14.12 4.03
C ALA A 25 23.75 -13.99 2.75
N ILE A 26 22.47 -14.38 2.77
CA ILE A 26 21.64 -14.29 1.57
C ILE A 26 21.33 -12.84 1.18
N ALA A 27 21.17 -11.94 2.15
CA ALA A 27 20.99 -10.51 1.88
C ALA A 27 22.23 -9.95 1.15
N ALA A 28 23.44 -10.28 1.62
CA ALA A 28 24.68 -9.86 0.99
C ALA A 28 24.81 -10.42 -0.44
N GLU A 29 24.47 -11.69 -0.68
CA GLU A 29 24.43 -12.28 -2.04
C GLU A 29 23.45 -11.53 -2.97
N LYS A 30 22.36 -10.99 -2.43
CA LYS A 30 21.39 -10.18 -3.17
C LYS A 30 21.78 -8.70 -3.24
N GLY A 31 22.92 -8.28 -2.71
CA GLY A 31 23.37 -6.89 -2.70
C GLY A 31 22.55 -5.99 -1.77
N ILE A 32 22.11 -6.54 -0.64
CA ILE A 32 21.40 -5.85 0.43
C ILE A 32 22.28 -5.92 1.68
N ARG A 33 22.55 -4.77 2.29
CA ARG A 33 23.23 -4.68 3.59
C ARG A 33 22.19 -4.92 4.68
N ALA A 34 22.22 -6.09 5.30
CA ALA A 34 21.35 -6.44 6.42
C ALA A 34 22.10 -6.26 7.74
N GLU A 35 21.53 -5.46 8.66
CA GLU A 35 22.14 -5.18 9.97
C GLU A 35 21.11 -5.28 11.10
N ARG A 36 21.58 -5.73 12.27
CA ARG A 36 20.85 -5.66 13.54
C ARG A 36 21.32 -4.47 14.37
N VAL A 37 20.53 -4.13 15.39
CA VAL A 37 20.85 -3.01 16.29
C VAL A 37 22.16 -3.19 17.07
N ASP A 38 22.56 -4.43 17.37
CA ASP A 38 23.74 -4.75 18.20
C ASP A 38 25.07 -4.72 17.44
N GLU A 39 25.06 -4.75 16.11
CA GLU A 39 26.27 -4.68 15.29
C GLU A 39 26.84 -3.26 15.16
N GLN A 40 26.21 -2.29 15.81
CA GLN A 40 26.54 -0.88 15.67
C GLN A 40 26.76 -0.22 17.05
N THR A 41 27.87 0.50 17.23
CA THR A 41 28.25 1.12 18.51
C THR A 41 27.70 2.54 18.65
N PHE A 42 26.87 2.83 19.66
CA PHE A 42 26.34 4.19 19.91
C PHE A 42 26.15 4.55 21.40
N SER A 43 25.94 5.84 21.66
CA SER A 43 25.70 6.43 22.98
C SER A 43 24.24 6.81 23.28
N GLU A 44 23.30 6.51 22.37
CA GLU A 44 21.87 6.91 22.47
C GLU A 44 20.98 5.80 23.07
N PRO A 45 19.76 6.11 23.56
CA PRO A 45 18.82 5.10 24.02
C PRO A 45 18.44 4.10 22.92
N ILE A 46 18.43 2.80 23.24
CA ILE A 46 18.23 1.71 22.29
C ILE A 46 16.94 1.84 21.46
N LEU A 47 15.86 2.30 22.09
CA LEU A 47 14.55 2.42 21.45
C LEU A 47 14.53 3.53 20.39
N GLU A 48 15.10 4.70 20.69
CA GLU A 48 15.23 5.79 19.72
C GLU A 48 16.07 5.37 18.52
N ARG A 49 17.12 4.57 18.76
CA ARG A 49 17.95 4.02 17.69
C ARG A 49 17.15 3.07 16.80
N ILE A 50 16.38 2.16 17.37
CA ILE A 50 15.54 1.21 16.63
C ILE A 50 14.58 1.98 15.72
N TYR A 51 13.90 3.01 16.22
CA TYR A 51 13.02 3.83 15.38
C TYR A 51 13.77 4.50 14.23
N ARG A 52 14.94 5.10 14.51
CA ARG A 52 15.78 5.72 13.47
C ARG A 52 16.25 4.69 12.43
N GLN A 53 16.60 3.48 12.85
CA GLN A 53 16.99 2.42 11.92
C GLN A 53 15.81 1.94 11.07
N ILE A 54 14.62 1.76 11.66
CA ILE A 54 13.41 1.44 10.91
C ILE A 54 13.11 2.55 9.88
N ASP A 55 13.19 3.81 10.29
CA ASP A 55 12.98 4.96 9.40
C ASP A 55 14.03 5.04 8.29
N ALA A 56 15.29 4.69 8.56
CA ALA A 56 16.37 4.69 7.58
C ALA A 56 16.37 3.48 6.64
N ALA A 57 15.78 2.35 7.04
CA ALA A 57 15.77 1.11 6.27
C ALA A 57 14.93 1.22 4.99
N ASP A 58 15.42 0.64 3.90
CA ASP A 58 14.64 0.48 2.67
C ASP A 58 13.60 -0.62 2.84
N LEU A 59 13.98 -1.72 3.50
CA LEU A 59 13.09 -2.81 3.89
C LEU A 59 13.39 -3.31 5.31
N ILE A 60 12.45 -4.05 5.87
CA ILE A 60 12.56 -4.70 7.17
C ILE A 60 12.51 -6.20 6.98
N ILE A 61 13.40 -6.92 7.67
CA ILE A 61 13.34 -8.38 7.80
C ILE A 61 13.04 -8.68 9.26
N ALA A 62 11.90 -9.27 9.56
CA ALA A 62 11.47 -9.51 10.94
C ALA A 62 11.31 -11.01 11.22
N ASP A 63 12.07 -11.53 12.18
CA ASP A 63 11.94 -12.91 12.67
C ASP A 63 10.99 -12.97 13.86
N MET A 64 9.80 -13.52 13.61
CA MET A 64 8.70 -13.61 14.57
C MET A 64 8.79 -14.85 15.48
N THR A 65 9.83 -15.67 15.30
CA THR A 65 10.00 -16.94 16.03
C THR A 65 9.96 -16.74 17.54
N GLY A 66 9.21 -17.60 18.22
CA GLY A 66 9.07 -17.56 19.68
C GLY A 66 8.26 -16.37 20.21
N ARG A 67 7.55 -15.65 19.33
CA ARG A 67 6.57 -14.60 19.68
C ARG A 67 7.15 -13.48 20.56
N ASN A 68 8.33 -12.97 20.20
CA ASN A 68 8.95 -11.90 20.97
C ASN A 68 8.13 -10.59 20.91
N PRO A 69 7.69 -10.03 22.07
CA PRO A 69 6.83 -8.85 22.10
C PRO A 69 7.51 -7.59 21.56
N ASN A 70 8.84 -7.46 21.67
CA ASN A 70 9.57 -6.32 21.14
C ASN A 70 9.57 -6.35 19.62
N VAL A 71 9.80 -7.52 19.02
CA VAL A 71 9.76 -7.66 17.55
C VAL A 71 8.36 -7.35 17.01
N PHE A 72 7.29 -7.79 17.69
CA PHE A 72 5.92 -7.42 17.30
C PHE A 72 5.69 -5.91 17.34
N TYR A 73 6.18 -5.26 18.39
CA TYR A 73 6.07 -3.81 18.54
C TYR A 73 6.80 -3.06 17.41
N GLU A 74 8.01 -3.48 17.08
CA GLU A 74 8.84 -2.92 16.01
C GLU A 74 8.24 -3.15 14.62
N VAL A 75 7.67 -4.32 14.36
CA VAL A 75 6.92 -4.62 13.12
C VAL A 75 5.68 -3.72 13.00
N GLY A 76 4.93 -3.54 14.09
CA GLY A 76 3.80 -2.61 14.12
C GLY A 76 4.21 -1.18 13.78
N TYR A 77 5.35 -0.73 14.32
CA TYR A 77 5.92 0.57 13.97
C TYR A 77 6.35 0.63 12.51
N ALA A 78 7.06 -0.38 11.98
CA ALA A 78 7.46 -0.45 10.58
C ALA A 78 6.27 -0.38 9.61
N HIS A 79 5.18 -1.08 9.92
CA HIS A 79 3.93 -0.99 9.16
C HIS A 79 3.34 0.42 9.21
N ALA A 80 3.32 1.07 10.38
CA ALA A 80 2.86 2.45 10.51
C ALA A 80 3.72 3.45 9.69
N ARG A 81 4.99 3.11 9.42
CA ARG A 81 5.92 3.86 8.55
C ARG A 81 5.86 3.44 7.08
N ALA A 82 4.90 2.57 6.70
CA ALA A 82 4.72 2.05 5.35
C ALA A 82 5.98 1.37 4.76
N LYS A 83 6.81 0.77 5.62
CA LYS A 83 8.00 0.02 5.20
C LYS A 83 7.61 -1.28 4.51
N LEU A 84 8.46 -1.75 3.60
CA LEU A 84 8.35 -3.09 3.05
C LEU A 84 8.85 -4.08 4.12
N VAL A 85 7.98 -4.95 4.63
CA VAL A 85 8.31 -5.86 5.74
C VAL A 85 8.23 -7.31 5.27
N VAL A 86 9.34 -8.04 5.39
CA VAL A 86 9.43 -9.48 5.19
C VAL A 86 9.33 -10.17 6.54
N LEU A 87 8.25 -10.92 6.75
CA LEU A 87 8.04 -11.70 7.96
C LEU A 87 8.65 -13.10 7.81
N LEU A 88 9.43 -13.52 8.80
CA LEU A 88 10.05 -14.84 8.91
C LEU A 88 9.54 -15.53 10.18
N THR A 89 9.46 -16.86 10.15
CA THR A 89 9.22 -17.65 11.36
C THR A 89 9.71 -19.08 11.21
N SER A 90 10.18 -19.68 12.30
CA SER A 90 10.46 -21.11 12.37
C SER A 90 9.17 -21.94 12.38
N ASP A 91 8.09 -21.41 12.98
CA ASP A 91 6.79 -22.08 13.13
C ASP A 91 5.64 -21.12 12.76
N ALA A 92 4.72 -21.60 11.92
CA ALA A 92 3.51 -20.85 11.55
C ALA A 92 2.65 -20.48 12.78
N ALA A 93 2.74 -21.26 13.86
CA ALA A 93 2.06 -20.97 15.11
C ALA A 93 2.54 -19.68 15.77
N ASP A 94 3.76 -19.21 15.48
CA ASP A 94 4.28 -17.97 16.06
C ASP A 94 3.65 -16.70 15.47
N ILE A 95 2.98 -16.80 14.32
CA ILE A 95 2.31 -15.66 13.68
C ILE A 95 0.93 -15.44 14.32
N PRO A 96 0.68 -14.27 14.95
CA PRO A 96 -0.61 -13.95 15.54
C PRO A 96 -1.68 -13.80 14.47
N PHE A 97 -2.94 -13.99 14.84
CA PHE A 97 -4.07 -13.99 13.91
C PHE A 97 -4.10 -12.73 13.01
N ASP A 98 -3.85 -11.55 13.60
CA ASP A 98 -3.83 -10.29 12.89
C ASP A 98 -2.71 -10.17 11.85
N LEU A 99 -1.65 -10.99 11.93
CA LEU A 99 -0.57 -11.00 10.94
C LEU A 99 -0.65 -12.17 9.95
N LYS A 100 -1.59 -13.11 10.12
CA LYS A 100 -1.70 -14.29 9.25
C LYS A 100 -2.04 -13.96 7.80
N HIS A 101 -2.72 -12.84 7.57
CA HIS A 101 -3.05 -12.37 6.23
C HIS A 101 -1.86 -11.68 5.54
N HIS A 102 -0.82 -11.32 6.29
CA HIS A 102 0.45 -10.89 5.73
C HIS A 102 1.27 -12.11 5.31
N ARG A 103 1.94 -11.98 4.15
CA ARG A 103 2.87 -13.00 3.66
C ARG A 103 4.00 -13.19 4.67
N HIS A 104 4.28 -14.44 5.03
CA HIS A 104 5.35 -14.81 5.95
C HIS A 104 6.05 -16.08 5.48
N LEU A 105 7.37 -16.14 5.65
CA LEU A 105 8.21 -17.25 5.24
C LEU A 105 8.42 -18.20 6.42
N ILE A 106 7.92 -19.42 6.30
CA ILE A 106 8.12 -20.47 7.31
C ILE A 106 9.37 -21.28 6.92
N TYR A 107 10.42 -21.24 7.75
CA TYR A 107 11.71 -21.88 7.46
C TYR A 107 12.04 -23.10 8.34
N GLY A 108 11.22 -23.41 9.35
CA GLY A 108 11.33 -24.67 10.11
C GLY A 108 12.64 -24.86 10.86
N GLY A 109 13.35 -23.78 11.21
CA GLY A 109 14.68 -23.86 11.82
C GLY A 109 15.81 -24.25 10.84
N SER A 110 15.52 -24.44 9.55
CA SER A 110 16.50 -24.83 8.55
C SER A 110 17.08 -23.61 7.83
N ILE A 111 18.38 -23.35 8.03
CA ILE A 111 19.10 -22.28 7.32
C ILE A 111 19.00 -22.45 5.80
N LYS A 112 19.07 -23.68 5.29
CA LYS A 112 18.92 -23.96 3.86
C LYS A 112 17.54 -23.53 3.31
N GLN A 113 16.47 -23.80 4.06
CA GLN A 113 15.13 -23.37 3.64
C GLN A 113 14.97 -21.86 3.76
N LEU A 114 15.54 -21.27 4.82
CA LEU A 114 15.57 -19.84 5.03
C LEU A 114 16.25 -19.12 3.86
N THR A 115 17.48 -19.52 3.49
CA THR A 115 18.23 -18.88 2.41
C THR A 115 17.52 -18.99 1.06
N GLN A 116 16.92 -20.15 0.75
CA GLN A 116 16.14 -20.31 -0.47
C GLN A 116 14.93 -19.36 -0.50
N LYS A 117 14.08 -19.42 0.53
CA LYS A 117 12.82 -18.64 0.57
C LYS A 117 13.09 -17.14 0.67
N LEU A 118 14.00 -16.74 1.55
CA LEU A 118 14.37 -15.35 1.74
C LEU A 118 15.08 -14.81 0.49
N GLY A 119 15.91 -15.60 -0.19
CA GLY A 119 16.57 -15.18 -1.42
C GLY A 119 15.59 -14.80 -2.54
N ASP A 120 14.52 -15.59 -2.71
CA ASP A 120 13.45 -15.29 -3.66
C ASP A 120 12.69 -14.02 -3.24
N GLU A 121 12.34 -13.92 -1.96
CA GLU A 121 11.62 -12.77 -1.40
C GLU A 121 12.42 -11.46 -1.52
N LEU A 122 13.73 -11.50 -1.22
CA LEU A 122 14.61 -10.34 -1.33
C LEU A 122 14.80 -9.89 -2.78
N SER A 123 14.75 -10.82 -3.74
CA SER A 123 14.79 -10.48 -5.16
C SER A 123 13.56 -9.67 -5.56
N TRP A 124 12.37 -10.16 -5.16
CA TRP A 124 11.12 -9.42 -5.33
C TRP A 124 11.13 -8.08 -4.58
N CYS A 125 11.62 -8.05 -3.34
CA CYS A 125 11.69 -6.81 -2.56
C CYS A 125 12.56 -5.76 -3.25
N LYS A 126 13.67 -6.14 -3.89
CA LYS A 126 14.49 -5.19 -4.66
C LYS A 126 13.73 -4.63 -5.84
N GLU A 127 13.03 -5.47 -6.61
CA GLU A 127 12.19 -5.00 -7.72
C GLU A 127 11.10 -4.06 -7.24
N GLU A 128 10.47 -4.36 -6.11
CA GLU A 128 9.46 -3.52 -5.47
C GLU A 128 10.06 -2.21 -4.95
N LEU A 129 11.26 -2.23 -4.37
CA LEU A 129 11.96 -1.01 -3.94
C LEU A 129 12.37 -0.15 -5.13
N VAL A 130 12.83 -0.76 -6.23
CA VAL A 130 13.07 -0.06 -7.50
C VAL A 130 11.75 0.56 -7.97
N ARG A 131 10.64 -0.19 -8.00
CA ARG A 131 9.32 0.31 -8.41
C ARG A 131 8.82 1.45 -7.52
N ARG A 132 8.98 1.35 -6.19
CA ARG A 132 8.59 2.38 -5.22
C ARG A 132 9.46 3.63 -5.32
N ALA A 133 10.77 3.46 -5.40
CA ALA A 133 11.71 4.57 -5.62
C ALA A 133 11.50 5.22 -7.00
N ALA A 134 11.11 4.41 -7.98
CA ALA A 134 10.73 4.84 -9.31
C ALA A 134 9.26 5.26 -9.40
N SER A 135 8.49 5.30 -8.31
CA SER A 135 7.13 5.85 -8.30
C SER A 135 7.20 7.36 -8.05
N PRO A 136 7.37 8.19 -9.10
CA PRO A 136 7.35 9.63 -8.94
C PRO A 136 5.99 10.11 -8.44
N TYR A 137 4.92 9.35 -8.64
CA TYR A 137 3.56 9.87 -8.62
C TYR A 137 2.78 9.40 -7.41
N LEU A 138 2.32 10.38 -6.63
CA LEU A 138 1.43 10.21 -5.50
C LEU A 138 0.05 10.71 -5.88
N ALA A 139 -1.01 9.98 -5.54
CA ALA A 139 -2.38 10.46 -5.59
C ALA A 139 -2.89 10.73 -4.17
N VAL A 140 -3.26 11.97 -3.89
CA VAL A 140 -3.72 12.41 -2.57
C VAL A 140 -5.17 12.82 -2.64
N LEU A 141 -6.01 12.24 -1.78
CA LEU A 141 -7.38 12.72 -1.61
C LEU A 141 -7.39 14.07 -0.89
N LYS A 142 -7.96 15.08 -1.53
CA LYS A 142 -8.17 16.41 -0.94
C LYS A 142 -9.55 16.54 -0.32
N SER A 143 -10.57 16.05 -1.03
CA SER A 143 -11.94 16.00 -0.53
C SER A 143 -12.75 14.94 -1.27
N ALA A 144 -13.76 14.40 -0.60
CA ALA A 144 -14.80 13.62 -1.23
C ALA A 144 -16.14 14.05 -0.60
N SER A 145 -17.10 14.46 -1.42
CA SER A 145 -18.43 14.88 -0.98
C SER A 145 -19.48 14.16 -1.81
N GLY A 146 -20.64 13.89 -1.21
CA GLY A 146 -21.77 13.24 -1.87
C GLY A 146 -23.03 14.07 -1.74
N SER A 147 -23.95 13.90 -2.68
CA SER A 147 -25.35 14.28 -2.53
C SER A 147 -26.24 13.12 -2.97
N LEU A 148 -27.35 12.92 -2.27
CA LEU A 148 -28.32 11.89 -2.56
C LEU A 148 -29.34 12.37 -3.59
N GLU A 149 -29.58 11.56 -4.61
CA GLU A 149 -30.64 11.77 -5.58
C GLU A 149 -31.60 10.57 -5.60
N LYS A 150 -32.84 10.81 -5.16
CA LYS A 150 -33.92 9.81 -5.13
C LYS A 150 -34.57 9.70 -6.52
N LYS A 151 -34.23 8.66 -7.28
CA LYS A 151 -34.80 8.38 -8.62
C LYS A 151 -36.14 7.64 -8.47
N GLY A 152 -37.18 8.38 -8.07
CA GLY A 152 -38.53 7.84 -7.90
C GLY A 152 -38.64 6.85 -6.74
N ALA A 153 -39.43 5.79 -6.90
CA ALA A 153 -39.67 4.78 -5.85
C ALA A 153 -38.74 3.56 -5.90
N TRP A 154 -37.87 3.46 -6.90
CA TRP A 154 -37.20 2.20 -7.26
C TRP A 154 -35.67 2.26 -7.23
N ARG A 155 -35.05 3.46 -7.11
CA ARG A 155 -33.59 3.60 -7.04
C ARG A 155 -33.17 4.89 -6.33
N ASP A 156 -32.08 4.80 -5.57
CA ASP A 156 -31.35 5.95 -5.04
C ASP A 156 -29.93 5.98 -5.62
N GLU A 157 -29.51 7.13 -6.12
CA GLU A 157 -28.20 7.36 -6.69
C GLU A 157 -27.45 8.42 -5.87
N GLY A 158 -26.21 8.12 -5.50
CA GLY A 158 -25.30 9.06 -4.87
C GLY A 158 -24.46 9.76 -5.93
N GLN A 159 -24.53 11.09 -5.99
CA GLN A 159 -23.66 11.94 -6.79
C GLN A 159 -22.46 12.33 -5.96
N ALA A 160 -21.28 11.78 -6.26
CA ALA A 160 -20.03 12.04 -5.55
C ALA A 160 -19.13 12.99 -6.36
N THR A 161 -18.49 13.93 -5.68
CA THR A 161 -17.35 14.67 -6.21
C THR A 161 -16.10 14.26 -5.44
N ILE A 162 -15.14 13.64 -6.12
CA ILE A 162 -13.86 13.20 -5.55
C ILE A 162 -12.76 14.11 -6.11
N GLN A 163 -12.11 14.87 -5.23
CA GLN A 163 -10.99 15.74 -5.56
C GLN A 163 -9.68 15.08 -5.15
N LEU A 164 -8.89 14.73 -6.16
CA LEU A 164 -7.55 14.19 -6.03
C LEU A 164 -6.50 15.25 -6.39
N GLU A 165 -5.35 15.17 -5.77
CA GLU A 165 -4.13 15.83 -6.22
C GLU A 165 -3.14 14.76 -6.68
N LEU A 166 -2.81 14.77 -7.97
CA LEU A 166 -1.76 13.92 -8.52
C LEU A 166 -0.46 14.71 -8.47
N LYS A 167 0.56 14.19 -7.80
CA LYS A 167 1.80 14.92 -7.51
C LYS A 167 3.02 14.12 -7.90
N ASN A 168 3.99 14.79 -8.53
CA ASN A 168 5.34 14.27 -8.58
C ASN A 168 6.09 14.59 -7.29
N VAL A 169 6.39 13.57 -6.49
CA VAL A 169 7.16 13.69 -5.25
C VAL A 169 8.65 13.43 -5.43
N SER A 170 9.08 12.99 -6.62
CA SER A 170 10.49 12.79 -6.92
C SER A 170 11.24 14.13 -7.09
N GLY A 171 12.55 14.11 -6.83
CA GLY A 171 13.47 15.23 -7.08
C GLY A 171 13.76 15.48 -8.56
N ALA A 172 13.11 14.75 -9.47
CA ALA A 172 13.33 14.83 -10.91
C ALA A 172 12.00 14.95 -11.67
N ARG A 173 12.07 15.11 -12.99
CA ARG A 173 10.89 15.04 -13.85
C ARG A 173 10.43 13.59 -13.95
N GLY A 174 9.14 13.31 -13.74
CA GLY A 174 8.63 11.95 -13.77
C GLY A 174 8.44 11.38 -15.19
N PRO A 175 8.32 10.05 -15.36
CA PRO A 175 7.86 9.35 -16.56
C PRO A 175 6.56 9.90 -17.17
N GLU A 176 6.31 9.62 -18.44
CA GLU A 176 5.07 10.06 -19.10
C GLU A 176 3.87 9.26 -18.60
N ILE A 177 2.86 9.94 -18.08
CA ILE A 177 1.56 9.39 -17.70
C ILE A 177 0.74 9.20 -18.97
N ASP A 178 0.57 7.94 -19.37
CA ASP A 178 -0.31 7.54 -20.46
C ASP A 178 -1.78 7.60 -20.00
N ALA A 179 -2.06 7.05 -18.82
CA ALA A 179 -3.39 7.02 -18.23
C ALA A 179 -3.32 6.99 -16.69
N VAL A 180 -4.43 7.34 -16.07
CA VAL A 180 -4.68 7.11 -14.65
C VAL A 180 -5.89 6.19 -14.53
N VAL A 181 -5.71 5.09 -13.82
CA VAL A 181 -6.73 4.08 -13.58
C VAL A 181 -7.19 4.19 -12.15
N VAL A 182 -8.50 4.08 -11.94
CA VAL A 182 -9.11 4.07 -10.62
C VAL A 182 -9.82 2.74 -10.43
N HIS A 183 -9.38 1.97 -9.44
CA HIS A 183 -10.02 0.72 -9.06
C HIS A 183 -10.97 0.97 -7.88
N THR A 184 -12.20 0.46 -8.00
CA THR A 184 -13.27 0.65 -7.00
C THR A 184 -14.01 -0.64 -6.71
N GLY A 185 -14.80 -0.64 -5.62
CA GLY A 185 -15.90 -1.59 -5.47
C GLY A 185 -16.97 -1.42 -6.57
N PRO A 186 -18.02 -2.25 -6.57
CA PRO A 186 -18.98 -2.31 -7.68
C PRO A 186 -19.92 -1.10 -7.73
N SER A 187 -20.60 -0.95 -8.86
CA SER A 187 -21.71 -0.01 -9.08
C SER A 187 -21.29 1.46 -9.05
N TRP A 188 -20.07 1.77 -9.47
CA TRP A 188 -19.63 3.14 -9.71
C TRP A 188 -19.66 3.45 -11.20
N ARG A 189 -20.06 4.67 -11.55
CA ARG A 189 -19.85 5.27 -12.87
C ARG A 189 -19.11 6.57 -12.67
N PHE A 190 -18.03 6.81 -13.41
CA PHE A 190 -17.29 8.05 -13.29
C PHE A 190 -17.41 8.90 -14.54
N SER A 191 -17.31 10.21 -14.35
CA SER A 191 -17.04 11.15 -15.41
C SER A 191 -15.84 12.03 -15.04
N TYR A 192 -15.03 12.33 -16.05
CA TYR A 192 -13.86 13.18 -15.94
C TYR A 192 -13.96 14.27 -16.99
N LYS A 193 -13.88 15.54 -16.55
CA LYS A 193 -14.04 16.72 -17.42
C LYS A 193 -15.33 16.75 -18.26
N GLY A 194 -16.40 16.12 -17.76
CA GLY A 194 -17.71 16.10 -18.42
C GLY A 194 -17.89 14.95 -19.41
N GLU A 195 -16.88 14.12 -19.61
CA GLU A 195 -16.97 12.89 -20.42
C GLU A 195 -17.09 11.68 -19.49
N GLU A 196 -17.94 10.73 -19.87
CA GLU A 196 -18.09 9.46 -19.16
C GLU A 196 -16.80 8.64 -19.30
N VAL A 197 -16.40 8.00 -18.20
CA VAL A 197 -15.24 7.12 -18.13
C VAL A 197 -15.73 5.69 -18.19
N ASP A 198 -15.25 4.94 -19.19
CA ASP A 198 -15.62 3.54 -19.35
C ASP A 198 -15.18 2.72 -18.13
N ALA A 199 -16.08 1.84 -17.69
CA ALA A 199 -15.85 0.88 -16.63
C ALA A 199 -15.54 -0.51 -17.21
N ALA A 200 -14.55 -1.19 -16.64
CA ALA A 200 -14.24 -2.60 -16.92
C ALA A 200 -14.05 -3.38 -15.62
N SER A 201 -13.99 -4.72 -15.71
CA SER A 201 -13.61 -5.54 -14.54
C SER A 201 -12.19 -5.19 -14.10
N SER A 202 -11.99 -4.96 -12.81
CA SER A 202 -10.66 -4.75 -12.25
C SER A 202 -9.87 -6.08 -12.26
N PRO A 203 -8.58 -6.07 -12.66
CA PRO A 203 -7.69 -7.22 -12.49
C PRO A 203 -7.13 -7.33 -11.05
N ASN A 204 -7.23 -6.27 -10.24
CA ASN A 204 -6.64 -6.20 -8.90
C ASN A 204 -7.59 -6.82 -7.87
N GLU A 205 -7.06 -7.75 -7.06
CA GLU A 205 -7.80 -8.41 -5.98
C GLU A 205 -8.38 -7.39 -4.99
N GLY A 206 -9.64 -7.58 -4.58
CA GLY A 206 -10.34 -6.65 -3.68
C GLY A 206 -11.07 -5.49 -4.36
N TYR A 207 -10.93 -5.33 -5.68
CA TYR A 207 -11.66 -4.33 -6.47
C TYR A 207 -12.54 -5.01 -7.52
N ALA A 208 -13.73 -4.46 -7.77
CA ALA A 208 -14.67 -5.00 -8.75
C ALA A 208 -14.50 -4.34 -10.13
N GLU A 209 -14.28 -3.03 -10.14
CA GLU A 209 -14.31 -2.21 -11.36
C GLU A 209 -13.03 -1.40 -11.48
N GLN A 210 -12.60 -1.13 -12.70
CA GLN A 210 -11.54 -0.17 -13.04
C GLN A 210 -12.08 0.88 -14.01
N HIS A 211 -11.60 2.11 -13.88
CA HIS A 211 -12.04 3.28 -14.64
C HIS A 211 -10.81 4.04 -15.14
N ILE A 212 -10.63 4.15 -16.46
CA ILE A 212 -9.40 4.66 -17.08
C ILE A 212 -9.64 6.06 -17.65
N PHE A 213 -8.90 7.06 -17.17
CA PHE A 213 -8.96 8.41 -17.72
C PHE A 213 -7.58 8.99 -18.05
N HIS A 214 -7.55 9.93 -19.00
CA HIS A 214 -6.30 10.53 -19.49
C HIS A 214 -6.14 11.96 -18.98
N PRO A 215 -5.19 12.24 -18.05
CA PRO A 215 -4.96 13.60 -17.57
C PRO A 215 -4.43 14.51 -18.69
N ARG A 216 -4.70 15.82 -18.58
CA ARG A 216 -4.27 16.81 -19.60
C ARG A 216 -2.74 16.95 -19.68
N LEU A 217 -2.10 16.89 -18.53
CA LEU A 217 -0.65 16.92 -18.40
C LEU A 217 -0.17 15.47 -18.37
N LYS A 218 0.49 15.07 -19.46
CA LYS A 218 1.11 13.75 -19.56
C LYS A 218 2.39 13.63 -18.75
N ARG A 219 2.92 14.70 -18.16
CA ARG A 219 4.16 14.63 -17.38
C ARG A 219 4.18 15.72 -16.33
N LEU A 220 4.61 15.36 -15.11
CA LEU A 220 4.75 16.32 -14.01
C LEU A 220 6.24 16.56 -13.70
N GLY A 221 6.63 17.83 -13.64
CA GLY A 221 7.95 18.26 -13.16
C GLY A 221 8.14 17.94 -11.67
N SER A 222 9.38 18.01 -11.19
CA SER A 222 9.67 17.77 -9.77
C SER A 222 8.84 18.70 -8.88
N GLY A 223 8.17 18.13 -7.88
CA GLY A 223 7.29 18.86 -6.96
C GLY A 223 5.97 19.36 -7.56
N GLN A 224 5.75 19.21 -8.87
CA GLN A 224 4.54 19.66 -9.53
C GLN A 224 3.36 18.78 -9.14
N SER A 225 2.20 19.40 -8.92
CA SER A 225 0.93 18.70 -8.74
C SER A 225 -0.13 19.21 -9.72
N ILE A 226 -1.10 18.35 -10.00
CA ILE A 226 -2.30 18.69 -10.77
C ILE A 226 -3.55 18.25 -10.00
N PRO A 227 -4.58 19.11 -9.92
CA PRO A 227 -5.86 18.70 -9.39
C PRO A 227 -6.61 17.85 -10.41
N VAL A 228 -7.24 16.79 -9.93
CA VAL A 228 -8.15 15.92 -10.67
C VAL A 228 -9.48 15.89 -9.93
N ARG A 229 -10.56 16.17 -10.65
CA ARG A 229 -11.92 16.09 -10.14
C ARG A 229 -12.65 15.00 -10.90
N LEU A 230 -13.04 13.95 -10.19
CA LEU A 230 -13.88 12.88 -10.69
C LEU A 230 -15.30 13.09 -10.15
N HIS A 231 -16.30 13.00 -11.02
CA HIS A 231 -17.69 12.95 -10.59
C HIS A 231 -18.14 11.50 -10.70
N GLY A 232 -18.46 10.89 -9.56
CA GLY A 232 -18.91 9.51 -9.48
C GLY A 232 -20.41 9.45 -9.26
N VAL A 233 -21.10 8.54 -9.94
CA VAL A 233 -22.47 8.16 -9.63
C VAL A 233 -22.42 6.76 -9.06
N LYS A 234 -22.93 6.58 -7.84
CA LYS A 234 -23.05 5.26 -7.22
C LYS A 234 -24.51 4.88 -7.05
N THR A 235 -24.89 3.68 -7.46
CA THR A 235 -26.19 3.13 -7.07
C THR A 235 -26.13 2.77 -5.58
N LEU A 236 -26.90 3.48 -4.74
CA LEU A 236 -26.90 3.32 -3.28
C LEU A 236 -27.97 2.33 -2.83
N TRP A 237 -29.12 2.33 -3.51
CA TRP A 237 -30.22 1.41 -3.25
C TRP A 237 -31.06 1.17 -4.50
N SER A 238 -31.70 0.00 -4.58
CA SER A 238 -32.72 -0.30 -5.59
C SER A 238 -33.81 -1.21 -5.02
N SER A 239 -35.04 -1.12 -5.54
CA SER A 239 -36.17 -1.93 -5.09
C SER A 239 -36.02 -3.43 -5.34
N PHE A 240 -35.09 -3.83 -6.21
CA PHE A 240 -34.77 -5.22 -6.51
C PHE A 240 -33.56 -5.73 -5.70
N GLY A 241 -32.88 -4.85 -4.96
CA GLY A 241 -31.72 -5.19 -4.14
C GLY A 241 -32.11 -5.59 -2.72
N GLU A 242 -31.13 -6.10 -1.98
CA GLU A 242 -31.28 -6.38 -0.56
C GLU A 242 -31.13 -5.10 0.29
N GLY A 243 -31.94 -4.99 1.35
CA GLY A 243 -31.88 -3.87 2.28
C GLY A 243 -32.96 -2.80 2.09
N GLY A 244 -33.21 -2.03 3.15
CA GLY A 244 -34.18 -0.95 3.16
C GLY A 244 -33.65 0.33 2.53
N ARG A 245 -34.56 1.11 1.95
CA ARG A 245 -34.29 2.48 1.48
C ARG A 245 -34.01 3.40 2.68
N GLN A 246 -33.05 4.33 2.55
CA GLN A 246 -32.60 5.21 3.63
C GLN A 246 -32.67 6.68 3.22
N GLU A 247 -32.68 7.57 4.21
CA GLU A 247 -32.65 9.03 3.99
C GLU A 247 -31.23 9.55 3.74
N GLU A 248 -30.22 8.87 4.27
CA GLU A 248 -28.81 9.15 4.03
C GLU A 248 -28.03 7.84 3.90
N TYR A 249 -26.91 7.89 3.16
CA TYR A 249 -26.04 6.74 2.96
C TYR A 249 -24.59 7.13 3.23
N ARG A 250 -23.93 6.42 4.14
CA ARG A 250 -22.48 6.59 4.37
C ARG A 250 -21.71 5.46 3.72
N ILE A 251 -20.94 5.78 2.69
CA ILE A 251 -20.07 4.83 2.01
C ILE A 251 -18.65 4.99 2.52
N LYS A 252 -18.16 3.95 3.19
CA LYS A 252 -16.75 3.78 3.53
C LYS A 252 -16.16 2.71 2.62
N GLY A 253 -14.98 2.95 2.10
CA GLY A 253 -14.31 2.00 1.23
C GLY A 253 -12.93 2.45 0.81
N VAL A 254 -12.31 1.64 -0.01
CA VAL A 254 -10.97 1.88 -0.54
C VAL A 254 -11.06 2.06 -2.04
N MET A 255 -10.27 2.98 -2.56
CA MET A 255 -10.07 3.24 -3.97
C MET A 255 -8.57 3.17 -4.24
N GLU A 256 -8.16 2.46 -5.27
CA GLU A 256 -6.77 2.47 -5.72
C GLU A 256 -6.63 3.34 -6.95
N VAL A 257 -5.61 4.19 -6.97
CA VAL A 257 -5.27 5.05 -8.10
C VAL A 257 -3.94 4.57 -8.67
N GLU A 258 -3.99 3.98 -9.85
CA GLU A 258 -2.83 3.49 -10.59
C GLU A 258 -2.45 4.50 -11.69
N PHE A 259 -1.19 4.92 -11.70
CA PHE A 259 -0.58 5.67 -12.78
C PHE A 259 0.01 4.70 -13.79
N MET A 260 -0.51 4.67 -15.01
CA MET A 260 0.11 3.94 -16.13
C MET A 260 1.08 4.87 -16.83
N THR A 261 2.35 4.46 -16.93
CA THR A 261 3.41 5.28 -17.51
C THR A 261 4.31 4.50 -18.45
N ASP A 262 5.11 5.22 -19.24
CA ASP A 262 6.16 4.66 -20.11
C ASP A 262 7.27 3.89 -19.35
N ALA A 263 7.37 4.08 -18.03
CA ALA A 263 8.32 3.38 -17.15
C ALA A 263 7.66 2.27 -16.30
N GLY A 264 6.38 1.96 -16.52
CA GLY A 264 5.61 0.98 -15.75
C GLY A 264 4.44 1.60 -15.00
N SER A 265 3.82 0.83 -14.10
CA SER A 265 2.64 1.26 -13.34
C SER A 265 2.91 1.47 -11.85
N PHE A 266 2.24 2.47 -11.28
CA PHE A 266 2.42 2.91 -9.90
C PHE A 266 1.08 3.14 -9.19
N SER A 267 0.81 2.41 -8.11
CA SER A 267 -0.49 2.45 -7.44
C SER A 267 -0.45 3.17 -6.09
N ASN A 268 -1.56 3.84 -5.76
CA ASN A 268 -1.76 4.60 -4.53
C ASN A 268 -3.13 4.27 -3.94
N THR A 269 -3.17 3.81 -2.70
CA THR A 269 -4.43 3.46 -2.03
C THR A 269 -5.03 4.66 -1.29
N ILE A 270 -6.32 4.91 -1.51
CA ILE A 270 -7.08 6.04 -0.97
C ILE A 270 -8.27 5.53 -0.18
N GLN A 271 -8.40 5.97 1.07
CA GLN A 271 -9.57 5.73 1.90
C GLN A 271 -10.67 6.74 1.55
N LEU A 272 -11.84 6.24 1.17
CA LEU A 272 -13.04 7.04 0.92
C LEU A 272 -14.02 6.89 2.08
N ASN A 273 -14.55 8.02 2.53
CA ASN A 273 -15.67 8.08 3.48
C ASN A 273 -16.58 9.22 3.04
N VAL A 274 -17.64 8.87 2.31
CA VAL A 274 -18.55 9.83 1.69
C VAL A 274 -19.93 9.67 2.32
N LEU A 275 -20.48 10.77 2.83
CA LEU A 275 -21.88 10.87 3.20
C LEU A 275 -22.65 11.35 1.97
N PHE A 276 -23.73 10.64 1.64
CA PHE A 276 -24.71 11.02 0.64
C PHE A 276 -26.02 11.35 1.36
N ASP A 277 -26.35 12.63 1.40
CA ASP A 277 -27.56 13.19 1.97
C ASP A 277 -28.22 14.15 0.97
N GLU A 278 -29.49 14.47 1.17
CA GLU A 278 -30.15 15.49 0.34
C GLU A 278 -29.49 16.85 0.59
N ILE A 279 -29.26 17.63 -0.47
CA ILE A 279 -28.69 18.97 -0.33
C ILE A 279 -29.65 19.81 0.51
N PRO A 280 -29.21 20.39 1.65
CA PRO A 280 -30.07 21.28 2.42
C PRO A 280 -30.41 22.51 1.55
N PHE A 281 -31.69 22.67 1.26
CA PHE A 281 -32.25 23.81 0.53
C PHE A 281 -32.04 25.13 1.26
#